data_AF-A0A381SF66-F1
#
_entry.id   AF-A0A381SF66-F1
#
_cell.length_a   1.000
_cell.length_b   1.000
_cell.length_c   1.000
_cell.angle_alpha   90.00
_cell.angle_beta   90.00
_cell.angle_gamma   90.00
#
_symmetry.space_group_name_H-M   'P 1'
#
loop_
_entity.id
_entity.type
_entity.pdbx_description
1 polymer ?
#
loop_
_entity_poly.entity_id
_entity_poly.type
_entity_poly.pdbx_seq_one_letter_code
_entity_poly.pdbx_strand_id
1 'polypeptide(L)'
;MDEKSFKKWTLILGWLCFLIAFIVYYLTTEPTVSFWDTGEYITTSAKLQVGHPPGAPLFQMLGAIFSIFALSSEQVGFTINLMSGFASALTIAFMFWSITMLLSKISSKISESKDKSMAILGGALTGSLAFTFTDTFWFNAVEAETYAMGTLIMAILFYLALRWEQDMDKPRGDKWLVLISFIIGLSFGIHFMGLLTIPAITLIYFFKNYKTINIKNFLFANIVGVAILMGIFKLMLPPTLKFFSFMELFFVNDIGLPFNSGTIASFLVIACAFYFAISYTSKRNLVTGNTIVLCILFIFLGFSSWIMLPIRANSKVVVNENNPSTVRELLAYYNLEQYPKTYLFYGPLFTDQYSGLDEDTPYLDDKPKYEKEKEAGKYIIVNDFKNATQNYNSKHASFLPRMWSPEHAENYLSYSGFLNFKVKPKYISENSITEIINDFKVKIQADQVDYETFH
;
A
#
# COMPACT_ATOMS: atom_id res chain seq x y z
N MET A 1 -24.22 20.02 29.30
CA MET A 1 -23.65 21.09 28.45
C MET A 1 -24.53 21.15 27.21
N ASP A 2 -24.94 22.33 26.75
CA ASP A 2 -25.79 22.40 25.56
C ASP A 2 -25.04 21.91 24.30
N GLU A 3 -25.79 21.55 23.26
CA GLU A 3 -25.24 20.96 22.03
C GLU A 3 -24.27 21.90 21.30
N LYS A 4 -24.53 23.22 21.32
CA LYS A 4 -23.68 24.21 20.66
C LYS A 4 -22.34 24.33 21.38
N SER A 5 -22.37 24.37 22.70
CA SER A 5 -21.20 24.36 23.58
C SER A 5 -20.41 23.07 23.41
N PHE A 6 -21.06 21.91 23.33
CA PHE A 6 -20.40 20.62 23.09
C PHE A 6 -19.66 20.59 21.74
N LYS A 7 -20.32 21.02 20.66
CA LYS A 7 -19.68 21.11 19.33
C LYS A 7 -18.49 22.07 19.33
N LYS A 8 -18.62 23.22 19.99
CA LYS A 8 -17.54 24.20 20.14
C LYS A 8 -16.33 23.59 20.86
N TRP A 9 -16.55 22.96 22.02
CA TRP A 9 -15.47 22.34 22.77
C TRP A 9 -14.85 21.13 22.06
N THR A 10 -15.63 20.33 21.34
CA THR A 10 -15.12 19.25 20.49
C THR A 10 -14.16 19.79 19.43
N LEU A 11 -14.50 20.91 18.78
CA LEU A 11 -13.61 21.51 17.79
C LEU A 11 -12.32 22.05 18.43
N ILE A 12 -12.44 22.79 19.53
CA ILE A 12 -11.30 23.39 20.24
C ILE A 12 -10.35 22.31 20.77
N LEU A 13 -10.88 21.27 21.42
CA LEU A 13 -10.05 20.23 22.02
C LEU A 13 -9.35 19.35 20.97
N GLY A 14 -9.96 19.12 19.80
CA GLY A 14 -9.27 18.45 18.70
C GLY A 14 -8.06 19.23 18.19
N TRP A 15 -8.19 20.56 18.06
CA TRP A 15 -7.04 21.42 17.72
C TRP A 15 -6.03 21.56 18.86
N LEU A 16 -6.47 21.48 20.11
CA LEU A 16 -5.57 21.41 21.27
C LEU A 16 -4.74 20.12 21.24
N CYS A 17 -5.37 18.98 20.92
CA CYS A 17 -4.67 17.71 20.70
C CYS A 17 -3.61 17.82 19.61
N PHE A 18 -3.97 18.40 18.46
CA PHE A 18 -3.02 18.71 17.39
C PHE A 18 -1.84 19.53 17.92
N LEU A 19 -2.11 20.64 18.63
CA LEU A 19 -1.07 21.54 19.10
C LEU A 19 -0.12 20.86 20.09
N ILE A 20 -0.65 20.11 21.06
CA ILE A 20 0.16 19.36 22.04
C ILE A 20 1.04 18.34 21.32
N ALA A 21 0.46 17.52 20.44
CA ALA A 21 1.20 16.51 19.68
C ALA A 21 2.26 17.14 18.78
N PHE A 22 1.92 18.22 18.06
CA PHE A 22 2.85 18.92 17.19
C PHE A 22 4.02 19.52 17.96
N ILE A 23 3.80 20.12 19.15
CA ILE A 23 4.89 20.63 19.99
C ILE A 23 5.81 19.49 20.41
N VAL A 24 5.26 18.35 20.85
CA VAL A 24 6.06 17.18 21.25
C VAL A 24 6.93 16.69 20.09
N TYR A 25 6.32 16.48 18.93
CA TYR A 25 7.05 16.01 17.75
C TYR A 25 8.05 17.04 17.25
N TYR A 26 7.70 18.33 17.21
CA TYR A 26 8.62 19.40 16.84
C TYR A 26 9.88 19.42 17.72
N LEU A 27 9.73 19.26 19.04
CA LEU A 27 10.85 19.25 19.99
C LEU A 27 11.72 17.98 19.91
N THR A 28 11.21 16.92 19.27
CA THR A 28 11.88 15.61 19.18
C THR A 28 12.17 15.17 17.74
N THR A 29 11.87 16.02 16.76
CA THR A 29 12.08 15.74 15.33
C THR A 29 13.57 15.60 15.05
N GLU A 30 13.92 14.62 14.23
CA GLU A 30 15.31 14.42 13.80
C GLU A 30 15.82 15.67 13.07
N PRO A 31 16.97 16.24 13.47
CA PRO A 31 17.45 17.50 12.92
C PRO A 31 17.96 17.37 11.47
N THR A 32 18.30 16.16 11.03
CA THR A 32 18.85 15.92 9.68
C THR A 32 18.31 14.62 9.07
N VAL A 33 19.17 13.63 8.81
CA VAL A 33 18.83 12.36 8.16
C VAL A 33 18.88 11.26 9.22
N SER A 34 17.78 10.53 9.36
CA SER A 34 17.70 9.31 10.19
C SER A 34 18.19 8.07 9.41
N PHE A 35 18.19 6.92 10.08
CA PHE A 35 18.49 5.63 9.48
C PHE A 35 17.45 5.22 8.42
N TRP A 36 17.80 4.24 7.58
CA TRP A 36 16.91 3.63 6.59
C TRP A 36 16.50 4.58 5.44
N ASP A 37 15.25 4.49 4.97
CA ASP A 37 14.71 5.17 3.80
C ASP A 37 14.58 6.71 3.96
N THR A 38 14.68 7.22 5.19
CA THR A 38 14.55 8.66 5.52
C THR A 38 15.45 9.54 4.64
N GLY A 39 16.73 9.15 4.48
CA GLY A 39 17.67 9.93 3.66
C GLY A 39 17.28 10.01 2.19
N GLU A 40 16.70 8.94 1.67
CA GLU A 40 16.19 8.88 0.32
C GLU A 40 14.90 9.71 0.18
N TYR A 41 13.94 9.58 1.08
CA TYR A 41 12.72 10.37 1.07
C TYR A 41 12.98 11.87 1.17
N ILE A 42 13.92 12.30 2.04
CA ILE A 42 14.35 13.71 2.11
C ILE A 42 14.93 14.15 0.77
N THR A 43 15.89 13.38 0.22
CA THR A 43 16.62 13.73 -0.99
C THR A 43 15.71 13.78 -2.23
N THR A 44 14.80 12.81 -2.32
CA THR A 44 13.86 12.71 -3.44
C THR A 44 12.72 13.71 -3.30
N SER A 45 12.25 14.03 -2.10
CA SER A 45 11.22 15.07 -1.90
C SER A 45 11.76 16.47 -2.20
N ALA A 46 12.93 16.84 -1.65
CA ALA A 46 13.49 18.19 -1.78
C ALA A 46 13.70 18.65 -3.24
N LYS A 47 13.90 17.70 -4.16
CA LYS A 47 14.14 17.98 -5.59
C LYS A 47 13.13 17.31 -6.53
N LEU A 48 12.05 16.75 -5.99
CA LEU A 48 11.05 15.96 -6.72
C LEU A 48 11.73 14.91 -7.62
N GLN A 49 12.51 14.03 -7.04
CA GLN A 49 13.21 12.94 -7.74
C GLN A 49 12.37 11.65 -7.69
N VAL A 50 12.84 10.59 -8.34
CA VAL A 50 12.14 9.29 -8.36
C VAL A 50 12.90 8.33 -7.44
N GLY A 51 12.30 8.03 -6.29
CA GLY A 51 12.86 7.09 -5.30
C GLY A 51 12.51 5.64 -5.61
N HIS A 52 12.78 4.74 -4.66
CA HIS A 52 12.61 3.30 -4.82
C HIS A 52 11.15 2.92 -5.08
N PRO A 53 10.88 1.86 -5.87
CA PRO A 53 9.51 1.47 -6.18
C PRO A 53 8.79 0.81 -4.99
N PRO A 54 7.47 1.01 -4.81
CA PRO A 54 6.55 1.63 -5.75
C PRO A 54 6.47 3.16 -5.57
N GLY A 55 7.37 3.75 -4.79
CA GLY A 55 7.46 5.18 -4.54
C GLY A 55 6.28 5.75 -3.74
N ALA A 56 6.40 7.03 -3.40
CA ALA A 56 5.36 7.78 -2.71
C ALA A 56 5.25 9.21 -3.29
N PRO A 57 4.77 9.37 -4.54
CA PRO A 57 4.87 10.64 -5.26
C PRO A 57 4.08 11.79 -4.60
N LEU A 58 2.94 11.52 -3.97
CA LEU A 58 2.21 12.55 -3.22
C LEU A 58 2.96 12.91 -1.92
N PHE A 59 3.53 11.92 -1.24
CA PHE A 59 4.41 12.19 -0.09
C PHE A 59 5.57 13.11 -0.51
N GLN A 60 6.24 12.81 -1.62
CA GLN A 60 7.34 13.62 -2.14
C GLN A 60 6.92 15.02 -2.56
N MET A 61 5.75 15.18 -3.18
CA MET A 61 5.19 16.49 -3.53
C MET A 61 4.91 17.34 -2.28
N LEU A 62 4.37 16.73 -1.23
CA LEU A 62 4.17 17.42 0.06
C LEU A 62 5.51 17.74 0.73
N GLY A 63 6.48 16.82 0.67
CA GLY A 63 7.83 17.05 1.19
C GLY A 63 8.54 18.19 0.48
N ALA A 64 8.35 18.33 -0.83
CA ALA A 64 8.83 19.48 -1.59
C ALA A 64 8.22 20.80 -1.08
N ILE A 65 6.93 20.82 -0.75
CA ILE A 65 6.29 22.00 -0.13
C ILE A 65 6.93 22.29 1.24
N PHE A 66 7.13 21.28 2.07
CA PHE A 66 7.74 21.47 3.39
C PHE A 66 9.19 21.94 3.31
N SER A 67 9.94 21.51 2.28
CA SER A 67 11.31 21.96 2.05
C SER A 67 11.42 23.48 1.80
N ILE A 68 10.35 24.13 1.31
CA ILE A 68 10.31 25.59 1.09
C ILE A 68 10.42 26.36 2.41
N PHE A 69 10.00 25.77 3.54
CA PHE A 69 10.10 26.41 4.86
C PHE A 69 11.51 26.35 5.47
N ALA A 70 12.47 25.69 4.81
CA ALA A 70 13.85 25.65 5.28
C ALA A 70 14.52 27.02 5.07
N LEU A 71 15.11 27.59 6.14
CA LEU A 71 15.78 28.90 6.05
C LEU A 71 17.22 28.79 5.51
N SER A 72 17.80 27.59 5.57
CA SER A 72 19.08 27.23 4.95
C SER A 72 19.02 25.82 4.38
N SER A 73 19.97 25.47 3.51
CA SER A 73 20.06 24.12 2.92
C SER A 73 20.26 23.02 3.97
N GLU A 74 20.85 23.34 5.11
CA GLU A 74 21.09 22.42 6.22
C GLU A 74 19.78 22.02 6.93
N GLN A 75 18.75 22.87 6.84
CA GLN A 75 17.46 22.66 7.50
C GLN A 75 16.45 21.86 6.66
N VAL A 76 16.78 21.51 5.41
CA VAL A 76 15.86 20.79 4.52
C VAL A 76 15.45 19.43 5.10
N GLY A 77 16.40 18.70 5.71
CA GLY A 77 16.09 17.43 6.38
C GLY A 77 15.09 17.63 7.52
N PHE A 78 15.39 18.58 8.41
CA PHE A 78 14.51 18.94 9.52
C PHE A 78 13.08 19.32 9.06
N THR A 79 12.93 20.19 8.06
CA THR A 79 11.59 20.62 7.63
C THR A 79 10.78 19.50 6.98
N ILE A 80 11.44 18.58 6.28
CA ILE A 80 10.78 17.38 5.74
C ILE A 80 10.45 16.39 6.86
N ASN A 81 11.31 16.19 7.86
CA ASN A 81 10.95 15.38 9.03
C ASN A 81 9.75 15.99 9.80
N LEU A 82 9.69 17.33 9.91
CA LEU A 82 8.56 18.03 10.51
C LEU A 82 7.24 17.81 9.76
N MET A 83 7.27 17.45 8.48
CA MET A 83 6.08 17.06 7.74
C MET A 83 5.43 15.81 8.35
N SER A 84 6.23 14.81 8.72
CA SER A 84 5.76 13.62 9.44
C SER A 84 5.19 14.01 10.80
N GLY A 85 5.87 14.87 11.55
CA GLY A 85 5.38 15.37 12.84
C GLY A 85 4.05 16.11 12.71
N PHE A 86 3.89 16.92 11.68
CA PHE A 86 2.64 17.63 11.37
C PHE A 86 1.52 16.66 10.98
N ALA A 87 1.80 15.66 10.14
CA ALA A 87 0.83 14.64 9.73
C ALA A 87 0.39 13.77 10.92
N SER A 88 1.33 13.37 11.77
CA SER A 88 1.05 12.62 13.00
C SER A 88 0.25 13.46 14.00
N ALA A 89 0.54 14.75 14.16
CA ALA A 89 -0.27 15.64 14.99
C ALA A 89 -1.71 15.78 14.48
N LEU A 90 -1.92 15.87 13.16
CA LEU A 90 -3.26 15.87 12.56
C LEU A 90 -3.98 14.54 12.80
N THR A 91 -3.26 13.41 12.78
CA THR A 91 -3.80 12.08 13.11
C THR A 91 -4.42 12.10 14.51
N ILE A 92 -3.72 12.67 15.50
CA ILE A 92 -4.23 12.78 16.88
C ILE A 92 -5.53 13.59 16.93
N ALA A 93 -5.64 14.69 16.17
CA ALA A 93 -6.88 15.48 16.12
C ALA A 93 -8.05 14.72 15.47
N PHE A 94 -7.83 14.04 14.35
CA PHE A 94 -8.86 13.21 13.72
C PHE A 94 -9.28 12.02 14.58
N MET A 95 -8.34 11.46 15.33
CA MET A 95 -8.63 10.42 16.31
C MET A 95 -9.47 10.97 17.47
N PHE A 96 -9.14 12.14 18.02
CA PHE A 96 -9.96 12.81 19.04
C PHE A 96 -11.41 13.00 18.57
N TRP A 97 -11.62 13.52 17.35
CA TRP A 97 -12.97 13.72 16.82
C TRP A 97 -13.70 12.39 16.59
N SER A 98 -12.99 11.35 16.11
CA SER A 98 -13.56 10.02 15.90
C SER A 98 -13.99 9.37 17.22
N ILE A 99 -13.13 9.40 18.25
CA ILE A 99 -13.46 8.88 19.58
C ILE A 99 -14.65 9.66 20.18
N THR A 100 -14.66 10.98 20.04
CA THR A 100 -15.78 11.82 20.50
C THR A 100 -17.11 11.40 19.85
N MET A 101 -17.12 11.12 18.54
CA MET A 101 -18.31 10.65 17.82
C MET A 101 -18.76 9.26 18.28
N LEU A 102 -17.81 8.34 18.53
CA LEU A 102 -18.11 6.98 19.00
C LEU A 102 -18.68 6.98 20.43
N LEU A 103 -18.01 7.66 21.37
CA LEU A 103 -18.47 7.78 22.77
C LEU A 103 -19.83 8.49 22.84
N SER A 104 -20.04 9.49 21.99
CA SER A 104 -21.33 10.16 21.82
C SER A 104 -22.44 9.20 21.40
N LYS A 105 -22.15 8.25 20.49
CA LYS A 105 -23.10 7.24 20.04
C LYS A 105 -23.42 6.22 21.13
N ILE A 106 -22.42 5.76 21.88
CA ILE A 106 -22.58 4.80 22.99
C ILE A 106 -23.41 5.39 24.13
N SER A 107 -23.16 6.65 24.50
CA SER A 107 -23.85 7.32 25.61
C SER A 107 -25.35 7.62 25.38
N SER A 108 -25.89 7.21 24.22
CA SER A 108 -27.31 7.21 23.86
C SER A 108 -28.01 8.58 23.78
N LYS A 109 -27.34 9.69 24.16
CA LYS A 109 -27.71 11.10 23.87
C LYS A 109 -26.64 12.04 24.47
N ILE A 110 -26.05 12.88 23.60
CA ILE A 110 -24.97 13.85 23.91
C ILE A 110 -25.43 14.99 24.85
N SER A 111 -26.74 15.16 25.06
CA SER A 111 -27.31 16.46 25.48
C SER A 111 -27.95 16.51 26.86
N GLU A 112 -28.08 15.41 27.60
CA GLU A 112 -28.91 15.41 28.81
C GLU A 112 -28.16 15.73 30.12
N SER A 113 -26.82 15.60 30.16
CA SER A 113 -26.03 15.91 31.36
C SER A 113 -24.67 16.53 31.03
N LYS A 114 -24.28 17.56 31.79
CA LYS A 114 -22.94 18.19 31.72
C LYS A 114 -21.83 17.18 32.02
N ASP A 115 -22.05 16.27 32.96
CA ASP A 115 -21.06 15.29 33.38
C ASP A 115 -20.79 14.28 32.26
N LYS A 116 -21.84 13.84 31.54
CA LYS A 116 -21.69 12.97 30.36
C LYS A 116 -20.87 13.66 29.26
N SER A 117 -21.16 14.92 28.96
CA SER A 117 -20.41 15.68 27.96
C SER A 117 -18.93 15.82 28.35
N MET A 118 -18.65 16.08 29.63
CA MET A 118 -17.27 16.17 30.13
C MET A 118 -16.56 14.81 30.10
N ALA A 119 -17.24 13.72 30.45
CA ALA A 119 -16.68 12.37 30.39
C ALA A 119 -16.34 11.96 28.94
N ILE A 120 -17.18 12.31 27.96
CA ILE A 120 -16.90 12.06 26.54
C ILE A 120 -15.67 12.84 26.09
N LEU A 121 -15.63 14.15 26.36
CA LEU A 121 -14.51 15.01 25.94
C LEU A 121 -13.21 14.61 26.64
N GLY A 122 -13.26 14.33 27.95
CA GLY A 122 -12.11 13.89 28.74
C GLY A 122 -11.61 12.53 28.29
N GLY A 123 -12.50 11.56 28.09
CA GLY A 123 -12.13 10.23 27.59
C GLY A 123 -11.54 10.27 26.19
N ALA A 124 -12.11 11.08 25.29
CA ALA A 124 -11.54 11.31 23.96
C ALA A 124 -10.16 11.97 24.03
N LEU A 125 -9.99 12.99 24.89
CA LEU A 125 -8.72 13.70 25.09
C LEU A 125 -7.64 12.75 25.60
N THR A 126 -7.94 11.98 26.65
CA THR A 126 -7.03 10.98 27.23
C THR A 126 -6.66 9.91 26.21
N GLY A 127 -7.64 9.33 25.51
CA GLY A 127 -7.39 8.31 24.50
C GLY A 127 -6.53 8.84 23.35
N SER A 128 -6.82 10.06 22.88
CA SER A 128 -6.05 10.64 21.78
C SER A 128 -4.61 10.98 22.17
N LEU A 129 -4.43 11.63 23.33
CA LEU A 129 -3.11 12.05 23.79
C LEU A 129 -2.26 10.87 24.27
N ALA A 130 -2.86 9.80 24.81
CA ALA A 130 -2.11 8.59 25.14
C ALA A 130 -1.42 7.99 23.91
N PHE A 131 -2.09 7.99 22.75
CA PHE A 131 -1.51 7.51 21.50
C PHE A 131 -0.32 8.35 21.02
N THR A 132 -0.32 9.66 21.30
CA THR A 132 0.79 10.58 20.98
C THR A 132 2.13 10.04 21.49
N PHE A 133 2.12 9.41 22.67
CA PHE A 133 3.30 8.93 23.38
C PHE A 133 3.53 7.41 23.24
N THR A 134 2.88 6.75 22.29
CA THR A 134 3.16 5.34 22.00
C THR A 134 4.42 5.21 21.16
N ASP A 135 5.29 4.27 21.52
CA ASP A 135 6.64 4.13 20.97
C ASP A 135 6.66 4.08 19.43
N THR A 136 5.95 3.13 18.83
CA THR A 136 5.90 2.98 17.38
C THR A 136 5.31 4.21 16.67
N PHE A 137 4.28 4.86 17.23
CA PHE A 137 3.69 6.02 16.58
C PHE A 137 4.60 7.25 16.67
N TRP A 138 5.22 7.47 17.83
CA TRP A 138 6.15 8.57 18.04
C TRP A 138 7.38 8.41 17.15
N PHE A 139 7.97 7.21 17.08
CA PHE A 139 9.12 6.93 16.22
C PHE A 139 8.88 7.35 14.77
N ASN A 140 7.73 6.96 14.20
CA ASN A 140 7.34 7.37 12.84
C ASN A 140 7.02 8.88 12.71
N ALA A 141 6.68 9.56 13.81
CA ALA A 141 6.31 10.99 13.77
C ALA A 141 7.52 11.93 13.70
N VAL A 142 8.74 11.46 14.01
CA VAL A 142 9.93 12.32 14.13
C VAL A 142 10.89 12.23 12.95
N GLU A 143 10.62 11.36 11.98
CA GLU A 143 11.43 11.16 10.77
C GLU A 143 10.59 11.16 9.49
N ALA A 144 11.21 11.51 8.36
CA ALA A 144 10.55 11.62 7.06
C ALA A 144 10.25 10.24 6.47
N GLU A 145 9.17 9.63 6.95
CA GLU A 145 8.74 8.31 6.52
C GLU A 145 7.24 8.26 6.18
N THR A 146 6.90 7.37 5.24
CA THR A 146 5.54 7.31 4.64
C THR A 146 4.45 6.90 5.63
N TYR A 147 4.81 6.19 6.71
CA TYR A 147 3.87 5.69 7.72
C TYR A 147 3.15 6.82 8.49
N ALA A 148 3.79 7.97 8.72
CA ALA A 148 3.16 9.10 9.41
C ALA A 148 1.95 9.63 8.62
N MET A 149 2.15 9.89 7.32
CA MET A 149 1.03 10.27 6.45
C MET A 149 0.07 9.11 6.20
N GLY A 150 0.55 7.87 6.09
CA GLY A 150 -0.31 6.69 5.97
C GLY A 150 -1.32 6.61 7.12
N THR A 151 -0.86 6.86 8.34
CA THR A 151 -1.72 6.87 9.54
C THR A 151 -2.69 8.05 9.53
N LEU A 152 -2.26 9.24 9.05
CA LEU A 152 -3.16 10.38 8.85
C LEU A 152 -4.29 10.05 7.86
N ILE A 153 -3.96 9.44 6.73
CA ILE A 153 -4.94 9.01 5.73
C ILE A 153 -5.94 8.04 6.37
N MET A 154 -5.49 7.07 7.15
CA MET A 154 -6.38 6.16 7.86
C MET A 154 -7.30 6.90 8.84
N ALA A 155 -6.76 7.82 9.65
CA ALA A 155 -7.55 8.57 10.63
C ALA A 155 -8.60 9.46 9.95
N ILE A 156 -8.25 10.11 8.83
CA ILE A 156 -9.19 10.88 8.02
C ILE A 156 -10.27 9.97 7.43
N LEU A 157 -9.89 8.85 6.81
CA LEU A 157 -10.86 7.92 6.20
C LEU A 157 -11.84 7.38 7.23
N PHE A 158 -11.35 6.99 8.42
CA PHE A 158 -12.20 6.52 9.50
C PHE A 158 -13.13 7.63 10.03
N TYR A 159 -12.60 8.84 10.25
CA TYR A 159 -13.42 10.00 10.63
C TYR A 159 -14.53 10.27 9.60
N LEU A 160 -14.18 10.29 8.31
CA LEU A 160 -15.13 10.52 7.22
C LEU A 160 -16.18 9.41 7.12
N ALA A 161 -15.82 8.16 7.44
CA ALA A 161 -16.76 7.06 7.47
C ALA A 161 -17.81 7.23 8.58
N LEU A 162 -17.40 7.71 9.77
CA LEU A 162 -18.33 8.07 10.83
C LEU A 162 -19.20 9.26 10.43
N ARG A 163 -18.65 10.25 9.70
CA ARG A 163 -19.44 11.37 9.14
C ARG A 163 -20.46 10.89 8.11
N TRP A 164 -20.06 9.97 7.25
CA TRP A 164 -20.96 9.34 6.28
C TRP A 164 -22.08 8.59 6.99
N GLU A 165 -21.79 7.81 8.03
CA GLU A 165 -22.81 7.10 8.82
C GLU A 165 -23.86 8.01 9.44
N GLN A 166 -23.47 9.20 9.93
CA GLN A 166 -24.39 10.19 10.50
C GLN A 166 -25.27 10.89 9.46
N ASP A 167 -24.79 11.00 8.23
CA ASP A 167 -25.43 11.74 7.15
C ASP A 167 -26.01 10.82 6.05
N MET A 168 -25.89 9.50 6.17
CA MET A 168 -26.19 8.52 5.11
C MET A 168 -27.63 8.63 4.59
N ASP A 169 -28.58 8.87 5.48
CA ASP A 169 -30.00 9.01 5.15
C ASP A 169 -30.40 10.45 4.76
N LYS A 170 -29.45 11.39 4.75
CA LYS A 170 -29.70 12.80 4.43
C LYS A 170 -29.46 13.09 2.95
N PRO A 171 -30.14 14.11 2.38
CA PRO A 171 -29.81 14.58 1.04
C PRO A 171 -28.31 14.91 0.93
N ARG A 172 -27.66 14.37 -0.11
CA ARG A 172 -26.21 14.49 -0.34
C ARG A 172 -25.32 13.82 0.72
N GLY A 173 -25.82 12.85 1.49
CA GLY A 173 -25.03 12.05 2.42
C GLY A 173 -23.82 11.38 1.75
N ASP A 174 -24.01 10.85 0.56
CA ASP A 174 -22.98 10.16 -0.23
C ASP A 174 -21.82 11.05 -0.71
N LYS A 175 -21.88 12.37 -0.51
CA LYS A 175 -20.70 13.24 -0.74
C LYS A 175 -19.49 12.78 0.07
N TRP A 176 -19.73 12.21 1.26
CA TRP A 176 -18.67 11.66 2.10
C TRP A 176 -18.05 10.43 1.48
N LEU A 177 -18.85 9.57 0.83
CA LEU A 177 -18.35 8.39 0.12
C LEU A 177 -17.48 8.77 -1.09
N VAL A 178 -17.86 9.83 -1.82
CA VAL A 178 -17.04 10.37 -2.92
C VAL A 178 -15.72 10.93 -2.39
N LEU A 179 -15.74 11.66 -1.26
CA LEU A 179 -14.51 12.17 -0.63
C LEU A 179 -13.62 11.04 -0.08
N ILE A 180 -14.21 10.01 0.54
CA ILE A 180 -13.51 8.79 0.96
C ILE A 180 -12.81 8.15 -0.24
N SER A 181 -13.52 8.05 -1.38
CA SER A 181 -12.98 7.46 -2.62
C SER A 181 -11.80 8.29 -3.16
N PHE A 182 -11.87 9.61 -3.10
CA PHE A 182 -10.75 10.49 -3.45
C PHE A 182 -9.52 10.23 -2.59
N ILE A 183 -9.71 10.16 -1.28
CA ILE A 183 -8.61 9.99 -0.31
C ILE A 183 -8.02 8.57 -0.39
N ILE A 184 -8.85 7.56 -0.69
CA ILE A 184 -8.39 6.21 -1.09
C ILE A 184 -7.48 6.32 -2.32
N GLY A 185 -7.85 7.10 -3.34
CA GLY A 185 -7.00 7.38 -4.49
C GLY A 185 -5.66 8.03 -4.11
N LEU A 186 -5.69 9.06 -3.26
CA LEU A 186 -4.49 9.75 -2.76
C LEU A 186 -3.57 8.81 -1.97
N SER A 187 -4.13 7.82 -1.26
CA SER A 187 -3.35 6.87 -0.45
C SER A 187 -2.33 6.10 -1.28
N PHE A 188 -2.61 5.83 -2.57
CA PHE A 188 -1.65 5.20 -3.45
C PHE A 188 -0.41 6.05 -3.70
N GLY A 189 -0.51 7.38 -3.63
CA GLY A 189 0.63 8.29 -3.74
C GLY A 189 1.41 8.48 -2.43
N ILE A 190 0.98 7.86 -1.33
CA ILE A 190 1.59 7.99 0.00
C ILE A 190 1.98 6.61 0.52
N HIS A 191 0.99 5.80 0.89
CA HIS A 191 1.17 4.48 1.46
C HIS A 191 -0.15 3.69 1.39
N PHE A 192 -0.10 2.41 1.00
CA PHE A 192 -1.29 1.58 0.75
C PHE A 192 -2.09 1.22 2.02
N MET A 193 -1.54 1.47 3.21
CA MET A 193 -2.20 1.21 4.49
C MET A 193 -3.56 1.94 4.62
N GLY A 194 -3.75 3.08 3.95
CA GLY A 194 -5.04 3.75 3.89
C GLY A 194 -6.19 2.85 3.40
N LEU A 195 -5.90 1.92 2.49
CA LEU A 195 -6.88 0.95 1.96
C LEU A 195 -7.41 0.01 3.03
N LEU A 196 -6.64 -0.28 4.09
CA LEU A 196 -7.04 -1.17 5.18
C LEU A 196 -8.24 -0.66 5.98
N THR A 197 -8.65 0.61 5.77
CA THR A 197 -9.87 1.16 6.36
C THR A 197 -11.15 0.65 5.65
N ILE A 198 -11.06 0.18 4.40
CA ILE A 198 -12.22 -0.22 3.58
C ILE A 198 -13.10 -1.29 4.29
N PRO A 199 -12.54 -2.37 4.88
CA PRO A 199 -13.35 -3.32 5.64
C PRO A 199 -14.10 -2.67 6.80
N ALA A 200 -13.48 -1.76 7.54
CA ALA A 200 -14.13 -1.04 8.64
C ALA A 200 -15.27 -0.13 8.14
N ILE A 201 -15.06 0.58 7.02
CA ILE A 201 -16.11 1.40 6.37
C ILE A 201 -17.29 0.53 5.92
N THR A 202 -16.99 -0.66 5.39
CA THR A 202 -18.01 -1.64 4.99
C THR A 202 -18.82 -2.11 6.19
N LEU A 203 -18.17 -2.38 7.32
CA LEU A 203 -18.85 -2.75 8.57
C LEU A 203 -19.69 -1.60 9.14
N ILE A 204 -19.21 -0.35 9.07
CA ILE A 204 -19.99 0.83 9.45
C ILE A 204 -21.29 0.90 8.63
N TYR A 205 -21.20 0.71 7.31
CA TYR A 205 -22.38 0.64 6.45
C TYR A 205 -23.30 -0.53 6.81
N PHE A 206 -22.75 -1.71 7.04
CA PHE A 206 -23.49 -2.91 7.42
C PHE A 206 -24.29 -2.70 8.70
N PHE A 207 -23.64 -2.28 9.80
CA PHE A 207 -24.31 -2.07 11.09
C PHE A 207 -25.30 -0.91 11.08
N LYS A 208 -25.15 0.05 10.16
CA LYS A 208 -26.11 1.15 9.98
C LYS A 208 -27.40 0.68 9.30
N ASN A 209 -27.29 -0.13 8.26
CA ASN A 209 -28.41 -0.44 7.36
C ASN A 209 -29.10 -1.78 7.65
N TYR A 210 -28.38 -2.75 8.23
CA TYR A 210 -28.93 -4.07 8.49
C TYR A 210 -29.65 -4.11 9.85
N LYS A 211 -30.98 -4.32 9.80
CA LYS A 211 -31.83 -4.37 11.01
C LYS A 211 -31.62 -5.63 11.86
N THR A 212 -31.31 -6.76 11.23
CA THR A 212 -31.10 -8.05 11.90
C THR A 212 -29.67 -8.51 11.66
N ILE A 213 -28.87 -8.63 12.73
CA ILE A 213 -27.47 -9.05 12.65
C ILE A 213 -27.39 -10.53 13.03
N ASN A 214 -26.80 -11.36 12.17
CA ASN A 214 -26.52 -12.77 12.44
C ASN A 214 -25.13 -13.14 11.91
N ILE A 215 -24.64 -14.33 12.24
CA ILE A 215 -23.27 -14.72 11.85
C ILE A 215 -23.10 -14.80 10.33
N LYS A 216 -24.15 -15.17 9.57
CA LYS A 216 -24.09 -15.35 8.12
C LYS A 216 -23.94 -14.01 7.41
N ASN A 217 -24.78 -13.02 7.74
CA ASN A 217 -24.70 -11.71 7.11
C ASN A 217 -23.49 -10.89 7.58
N PHE A 218 -23.05 -11.09 8.83
CA PHE A 218 -21.79 -10.52 9.31
C PHE A 218 -20.59 -11.08 8.54
N LEU A 219 -20.50 -12.40 8.35
CA LEU A 219 -19.43 -13.01 7.56
C LEU A 219 -19.47 -12.55 6.11
N PHE A 220 -20.67 -12.47 5.53
CA PHE A 220 -20.86 -11.95 4.17
C PHE A 220 -20.38 -10.50 4.04
N ALA A 221 -20.69 -9.62 5.00
CA ALA A 221 -20.23 -8.23 4.99
C ALA A 221 -18.70 -8.12 5.04
N ASN A 222 -18.03 -8.97 5.82
CA ASN A 222 -16.57 -9.03 5.86
C ASN A 222 -15.99 -9.51 4.52
N ILE A 223 -16.56 -10.56 3.91
CA ILE A 223 -16.16 -11.04 2.58
C ILE A 223 -16.31 -9.92 1.54
N VAL A 224 -17.43 -9.18 1.57
CA VAL A 224 -17.64 -8.02 0.68
C VAL A 224 -16.60 -6.93 0.94
N GLY A 225 -16.30 -6.59 2.19
CA GLY A 225 -15.29 -5.58 2.53
C GLY A 225 -13.90 -5.96 2.02
N VAL A 226 -13.49 -7.21 2.20
CA VAL A 226 -12.23 -7.75 1.65
C VAL A 226 -12.27 -7.78 0.12
N ALA A 227 -13.39 -8.13 -0.50
CA ALA A 227 -13.54 -8.13 -1.94
C ALA A 227 -13.43 -6.72 -2.54
N ILE A 228 -14.00 -5.70 -1.89
CA ILE A 228 -13.85 -4.29 -2.31
C ILE A 228 -12.40 -3.86 -2.17
N LEU A 229 -11.75 -4.15 -1.03
CA LEU A 229 -10.32 -3.89 -0.82
C LEU A 229 -9.46 -4.52 -1.92
N MET A 230 -9.63 -5.81 -2.17
CA MET A 230 -8.88 -6.54 -3.20
C MET A 230 -9.22 -6.07 -4.61
N GLY A 231 -10.48 -5.68 -4.86
CA GLY A 231 -10.91 -5.09 -6.12
C GLY A 231 -10.20 -3.77 -6.39
N ILE A 232 -10.16 -2.87 -5.41
CA ILE A 232 -9.46 -1.58 -5.54
C ILE A 232 -7.95 -1.81 -5.69
N PHE A 233 -7.35 -2.63 -4.84
CA PHE A 233 -5.91 -2.87 -4.84
C PHE A 233 -5.41 -3.58 -6.12
N LYS A 234 -6.10 -4.64 -6.55
CA LYS A 234 -5.64 -5.52 -7.65
C LYS A 234 -6.29 -5.24 -9.00
N LEU A 235 -7.56 -4.81 -9.01
CA LEU A 235 -8.35 -4.72 -10.25
C LEU A 235 -8.50 -3.30 -10.80
N MET A 236 -8.08 -2.26 -10.07
CA MET A 236 -8.15 -0.89 -10.58
C MET A 236 -6.85 -0.45 -11.25
N LEU A 237 -5.79 -0.23 -10.47
CA LEU A 237 -4.60 0.46 -10.98
C LEU A 237 -3.71 -0.40 -11.89
N PRO A 238 -3.31 -1.63 -11.51
CA PRO A 238 -2.47 -2.45 -12.39
C PRO A 238 -3.12 -2.73 -13.75
N PRO A 239 -4.42 -3.09 -13.83
CA PRO A 239 -5.08 -3.26 -15.13
C PRO A 239 -5.18 -1.97 -15.94
N THR A 240 -5.35 -0.82 -15.28
CA THR A 240 -5.34 0.48 -15.97
C THR A 240 -3.97 0.74 -16.59
N LEU A 241 -2.88 0.62 -15.83
CA LEU A 241 -1.52 0.76 -16.36
C LEU A 241 -1.20 -0.26 -17.46
N LYS A 242 -1.70 -1.51 -17.33
CA LYS A 242 -1.60 -2.54 -18.38
C LYS A 242 -2.38 -2.16 -19.65
N PHE A 243 -3.57 -1.58 -19.51
CA PHE A 243 -4.35 -1.07 -20.65
C PHE A 243 -3.61 0.04 -21.38
N PHE A 244 -3.07 1.02 -20.65
CA PHE A 244 -2.24 2.07 -21.26
C PHE A 244 -1.00 1.48 -21.96
N SER A 245 -0.31 0.52 -21.34
CA SER A 245 0.84 -0.15 -21.96
C SER A 245 0.45 -0.91 -23.23
N PHE A 246 -0.72 -1.57 -23.25
CA PHE A 246 -1.21 -2.27 -24.43
C PHE A 246 -1.52 -1.30 -25.57
N MET A 247 -2.24 -0.21 -25.28
CA MET A 247 -2.59 0.81 -26.25
C MET A 247 -1.34 1.51 -26.80
N GLU A 248 -0.36 1.79 -25.94
CA GLU A 248 0.92 2.38 -26.36
C GLU A 248 1.63 1.51 -27.40
N LEU A 249 1.73 0.19 -27.15
CA LEU A 249 2.33 -0.75 -28.10
C LEU A 249 1.52 -0.83 -29.41
N PHE A 250 0.19 -0.93 -29.32
CA PHE A 250 -0.65 -1.03 -30.51
C PHE A 250 -0.53 0.20 -31.43
N PHE A 251 -0.63 1.41 -30.87
CA PHE A 251 -0.56 2.62 -31.68
C PHE A 251 0.85 2.91 -32.22
N VAL A 252 1.90 2.58 -31.47
CA VAL A 252 3.27 2.85 -31.92
C VAL A 252 3.80 1.73 -32.82
N ASN A 253 3.70 0.47 -32.40
CA ASN A 253 4.30 -0.65 -33.14
C ASN A 253 3.43 -1.14 -34.30
N ASP A 254 2.11 -1.24 -34.13
CA ASP A 254 1.22 -1.83 -35.15
C ASP A 254 0.68 -0.77 -36.12
N ILE A 255 0.35 0.44 -35.64
CA ILE A 255 -0.15 1.53 -36.48
C ILE A 255 0.99 2.41 -37.01
N GLY A 256 2.10 2.56 -36.28
CA GLY A 256 3.22 3.41 -36.66
C GLY A 256 3.07 4.89 -36.27
N LEU A 257 2.26 5.22 -35.25
CA LEU A 257 2.17 6.58 -34.72
C LEU A 257 3.37 6.94 -33.81
N PRO A 258 3.61 8.24 -33.56
CA PRO A 258 4.66 8.67 -32.62
C PRO A 258 4.44 8.14 -31.20
N PHE A 259 5.53 8.08 -30.43
CA PHE A 259 5.50 7.73 -29.01
C PHE A 259 4.47 8.56 -28.22
N ASN A 260 3.90 7.94 -27.19
CA ASN A 260 2.85 8.43 -26.31
C ASN A 260 1.46 8.60 -26.97
N SER A 261 1.31 8.27 -28.25
CA SER A 261 0.01 8.33 -28.96
C SER A 261 -1.02 7.39 -28.35
N GLY A 262 -0.63 6.15 -28.02
CA GLY A 262 -1.51 5.19 -27.34
C GLY A 262 -1.85 5.59 -25.91
N THR A 263 -0.92 6.25 -25.21
CA THR A 263 -1.16 6.86 -23.90
C THR A 263 -2.24 7.96 -23.96
N ILE A 264 -2.15 8.87 -24.94
CA ILE A 264 -3.17 9.92 -25.17
C ILE A 264 -4.52 9.30 -25.54
N ALA A 265 -4.53 8.32 -26.44
CA ALA A 265 -5.74 7.61 -26.84
C ALA A 265 -6.42 6.92 -25.63
N SER A 266 -5.62 6.28 -24.76
CA SER A 266 -6.11 5.64 -23.53
C SER A 266 -6.79 6.64 -22.60
N PHE A 267 -6.18 7.81 -22.39
CA PHE A 267 -6.76 8.88 -21.58
C PHE A 267 -8.10 9.35 -22.16
N LEU A 268 -8.17 9.59 -23.46
CA LEU A 268 -9.42 10.01 -24.13
C LEU A 268 -10.50 8.95 -24.01
N VAL A 269 -10.17 7.66 -24.19
CA VAL A 269 -11.12 6.55 -24.03
C VAL A 269 -11.70 6.54 -22.60
N ILE A 270 -10.85 6.65 -21.59
CA ILE A 270 -11.29 6.67 -20.18
C ILE A 270 -12.12 7.92 -19.88
N ALA A 271 -11.70 9.10 -20.35
CA ALA A 271 -12.43 10.34 -20.16
C ALA A 271 -13.82 10.30 -20.82
N CYS A 272 -13.91 9.80 -22.06
CA CYS A 272 -15.17 9.57 -22.74
C CYS A 272 -16.04 8.55 -22.00
N ALA A 273 -15.46 7.45 -21.51
CA ALA A 273 -16.19 6.44 -20.75
C ALA A 273 -16.83 7.04 -19.48
N PHE A 274 -16.09 7.84 -18.71
CA PHE A 274 -16.65 8.55 -17.55
C PHE A 274 -17.71 9.58 -17.94
N TYR A 275 -17.46 10.37 -18.98
CA TYR A 275 -18.43 11.36 -19.47
C TYR A 275 -19.77 10.70 -19.84
N PHE A 276 -19.72 9.61 -20.62
CA PHE A 276 -20.93 8.88 -21.02
C PHE A 276 -21.58 8.16 -19.83
N ALA A 277 -20.82 7.55 -18.93
CA ALA A 277 -21.35 6.88 -17.73
C ALA A 277 -22.07 7.87 -16.79
N ILE A 278 -21.47 9.03 -16.54
CA ILE A 278 -22.08 10.09 -15.73
C ILE A 278 -23.33 10.64 -16.43
N SER A 279 -23.23 10.94 -17.73
CA SER A 279 -24.36 11.45 -18.51
C SER A 279 -25.52 10.46 -18.55
N TYR A 280 -25.24 9.17 -18.74
CA TYR A 280 -26.24 8.10 -18.78
C TYR A 280 -26.93 7.93 -17.43
N THR A 281 -26.14 7.81 -16.34
CA THR A 281 -26.68 7.62 -14.99
C THR A 281 -27.49 8.83 -14.53
N SER A 282 -27.06 10.04 -14.85
CA SER A 282 -27.77 11.28 -14.54
C SER A 282 -29.09 11.40 -15.32
N LYS A 283 -29.08 11.20 -16.65
CA LYS A 283 -30.30 11.28 -17.50
C LYS A 283 -31.37 10.27 -17.11
N ARG A 284 -30.96 9.11 -16.56
CA ARG A 284 -31.86 8.03 -16.12
C ARG A 284 -32.23 8.09 -14.63
N ASN A 285 -31.77 9.12 -13.89
CA ASN A 285 -31.94 9.25 -12.43
C ASN A 285 -31.44 8.02 -11.64
N LEU A 286 -30.38 7.36 -12.11
CA LEU A 286 -29.76 6.21 -11.44
C LEU A 286 -28.80 6.72 -10.35
N VAL A 287 -29.33 7.16 -9.20
CA VAL A 287 -28.55 7.80 -8.13
C VAL A 287 -27.39 6.93 -7.66
N THR A 288 -27.66 5.67 -7.26
CA THR A 288 -26.61 4.75 -6.80
C THR A 288 -25.57 4.47 -7.89
N GLY A 289 -26.00 4.29 -9.13
CA GLY A 289 -25.09 4.10 -10.27
C GLY A 289 -24.21 5.31 -10.50
N ASN A 290 -24.77 6.52 -10.40
CA ASN A 290 -24.02 7.77 -10.52
C ASN A 290 -22.98 7.92 -9.39
N THR A 291 -23.37 7.64 -8.15
CA THR A 291 -22.46 7.65 -6.99
C THR A 291 -21.29 6.68 -7.19
N ILE A 292 -21.55 5.45 -7.66
CA ILE A 292 -20.50 4.46 -7.94
C ILE A 292 -19.53 4.98 -9.01
N VAL A 293 -20.05 5.53 -10.11
CA VAL A 293 -19.21 6.10 -11.19
C VAL A 293 -18.36 7.26 -10.66
N LEU A 294 -18.92 8.13 -9.83
CA LEU A 294 -18.20 9.23 -9.19
C LEU A 294 -17.13 8.73 -8.22
N CYS A 295 -17.41 7.70 -7.42
CA CYS A 295 -16.42 7.11 -6.52
C CYS A 295 -15.21 6.57 -7.29
N ILE A 296 -15.46 5.82 -8.37
CA ILE A 296 -14.41 5.29 -9.24
C ILE A 296 -13.60 6.44 -9.87
N LEU A 297 -14.28 7.47 -10.40
CA LEU A 297 -13.62 8.65 -10.96
C LEU A 297 -12.72 9.34 -9.93
N PHE A 298 -13.21 9.56 -8.71
CA PHE A 298 -12.44 10.25 -7.67
C PHE A 298 -11.26 9.41 -7.16
N ILE A 299 -11.33 8.07 -7.19
CA ILE A 299 -10.16 7.22 -6.97
C ILE A 299 -9.08 7.51 -8.02
N PHE A 300 -9.45 7.57 -9.30
CA PHE A 300 -8.49 7.92 -10.37
C PHE A 300 -7.95 9.35 -10.23
N LEU A 301 -8.78 10.32 -9.82
CA LEU A 301 -8.32 11.67 -9.54
C LEU A 301 -7.31 11.70 -8.39
N GLY A 302 -7.54 10.96 -7.30
CA GLY A 302 -6.58 10.84 -6.22
C GLY A 302 -5.28 10.15 -6.68
N PHE A 303 -5.39 9.08 -7.47
CA PHE A 303 -4.24 8.36 -8.02
C PHE A 303 -3.41 9.20 -8.99
N SER A 304 -3.96 10.27 -9.57
CA SER A 304 -3.26 11.11 -10.55
C SER A 304 -1.94 11.73 -10.04
N SER A 305 -1.70 11.75 -8.72
CA SER A 305 -0.39 12.13 -8.17
C SER A 305 0.75 11.25 -8.71
N TRP A 306 0.48 10.00 -9.10
CA TRP A 306 1.45 9.10 -9.72
C TRP A 306 2.00 9.58 -11.06
N ILE A 307 1.32 10.51 -11.75
CA ILE A 307 1.81 11.12 -12.99
C ILE A 307 3.10 11.91 -12.75
N MET A 308 3.39 12.32 -11.50
CA MET A 308 4.67 12.94 -11.13
C MET A 308 5.86 12.06 -11.53
N LEU A 309 5.80 10.74 -11.30
CA LEU A 309 6.91 9.81 -11.53
C LEU A 309 7.39 9.83 -13.00
N PRO A 310 6.54 9.56 -14.01
CA PRO A 310 6.97 9.60 -15.41
C PRO A 310 7.40 11.00 -15.86
N ILE A 311 6.79 12.09 -15.35
CA ILE A 311 7.22 13.46 -15.67
C ILE A 311 8.66 13.70 -15.21
N ARG A 312 8.98 13.31 -13.97
CA ARG A 312 10.31 13.51 -13.39
C ARG A 312 11.34 12.57 -13.97
N ALA A 313 10.99 11.31 -14.24
CA ALA A 313 11.84 10.37 -14.96
C ALA A 313 12.23 10.88 -16.35
N ASN A 314 11.27 11.43 -17.13
CA ASN A 314 11.56 12.03 -18.44
C ASN A 314 12.43 13.30 -18.36
N SER A 315 12.42 13.98 -17.22
CA SER A 315 13.28 15.14 -16.95
C SER A 315 14.73 14.74 -16.59
N LYS A 316 15.04 13.44 -16.54
CA LYS A 316 16.37 12.90 -16.21
C LYS A 316 16.92 13.45 -14.89
N VAL A 317 16.09 13.38 -13.84
CA VAL A 317 16.49 13.71 -12.47
C VAL A 317 17.67 12.84 -12.01
N VAL A 318 18.42 13.33 -11.01
CA VAL A 318 19.67 12.69 -10.55
C VAL A 318 19.41 11.32 -9.94
N VAL A 319 18.49 11.26 -8.97
CA VAL A 319 17.96 10.02 -8.40
C VAL A 319 16.74 9.63 -9.23
N ASN A 320 16.91 8.60 -10.06
CA ASN A 320 15.88 8.11 -10.98
C ASN A 320 15.79 6.59 -10.93
N GLU A 321 15.37 6.05 -9.79
CA GLU A 321 15.35 4.60 -9.59
C GLU A 321 14.38 3.91 -10.55
N ASN A 322 14.85 2.83 -11.18
CA ASN A 322 14.14 2.05 -12.21
C ASN A 322 13.62 2.84 -13.43
N ASN A 323 13.85 4.17 -13.49
CA ASN A 323 13.51 5.07 -14.58
C ASN A 323 12.11 4.83 -15.20
N PRO A 324 10.99 5.13 -14.49
CA PRO A 324 9.63 4.93 -14.99
C PRO A 324 9.20 5.97 -16.04
N SER A 325 9.99 6.16 -17.09
CA SER A 325 9.80 7.21 -18.11
C SER A 325 8.68 6.89 -19.11
N THR A 326 8.29 5.63 -19.21
CA THR A 326 7.19 5.17 -20.05
C THR A 326 6.10 4.51 -19.23
N VAL A 327 4.88 4.37 -19.78
CA VAL A 327 3.80 3.70 -19.05
C VAL A 327 4.12 2.22 -18.76
N ARG A 328 4.95 1.58 -19.58
CA ARG A 328 5.39 0.20 -19.33
C ARG A 328 6.38 0.13 -18.17
N GLU A 329 7.38 1.01 -18.15
CA GLU A 329 8.34 1.10 -17.04
C GLU A 329 7.62 1.50 -15.75
N LEU A 330 6.64 2.41 -15.82
CA LEU A 330 5.79 2.77 -14.68
C LEU A 330 4.95 1.59 -14.17
N LEU A 331 4.44 0.72 -15.06
CA LEU A 331 3.77 -0.52 -14.67
C LEU A 331 4.74 -1.49 -13.98
N ALA A 332 5.97 -1.62 -14.49
CA ALA A 332 7.00 -2.46 -13.88
C ALA A 332 7.41 -1.93 -12.49
N TYR A 333 7.58 -0.61 -12.38
CA TYR A 333 7.83 0.14 -11.14
C TYR A 333 6.71 -0.09 -10.12
N TYR A 334 5.45 0.07 -10.52
CA TYR A 334 4.29 -0.20 -9.65
C TYR A 334 4.25 -1.67 -9.18
N ASN A 335 4.50 -2.61 -10.08
CA ASN A 335 4.42 -4.06 -9.79
C ASN A 335 5.65 -4.62 -9.08
N LEU A 336 6.66 -3.79 -8.80
CA LEU A 336 7.89 -4.21 -8.14
C LEU A 336 8.65 -5.31 -8.89
N GLU A 337 8.65 -5.26 -10.24
CA GLU A 337 9.23 -6.32 -11.07
C GLU A 337 10.76 -6.46 -10.90
N GLN A 338 11.42 -5.50 -10.25
CA GLN A 338 12.84 -5.57 -9.89
C GLN A 338 13.12 -6.44 -8.66
N TYR A 339 12.13 -6.70 -7.80
CA TYR A 339 12.34 -7.50 -6.59
C TYR A 339 12.01 -8.98 -6.84
N PRO A 340 12.61 -9.90 -6.05
CA PRO A 340 12.27 -11.32 -6.11
C PRO A 340 10.77 -11.58 -5.89
N LYS A 341 10.24 -12.62 -6.55
CA LYS A 341 8.84 -13.01 -6.41
C LYS A 341 8.55 -13.42 -4.96
N THR A 342 7.50 -12.84 -4.38
CA THR A 342 6.97 -13.27 -3.09
C THR A 342 5.83 -14.27 -3.28
N TYR A 343 5.82 -15.33 -2.47
CA TYR A 343 4.84 -16.41 -2.57
C TYR A 343 3.79 -16.30 -1.46
N LEU A 344 2.64 -15.68 -1.77
CA LEU A 344 1.64 -15.41 -0.75
C LEU A 344 0.77 -16.64 -0.40
N PHE A 345 0.21 -17.31 -1.41
CA PHE A 345 -0.75 -18.41 -1.22
C PHE A 345 -0.17 -19.78 -1.56
N TYR A 346 0.75 -19.85 -2.50
CA TYR A 346 1.38 -21.09 -2.94
C TYR A 346 2.77 -20.78 -3.49
N GLY A 347 3.74 -21.63 -3.19
CA GLY A 347 5.11 -21.46 -3.65
C GLY A 347 6.08 -22.43 -2.96
N PRO A 348 7.38 -22.31 -3.27
CA PRO A 348 8.41 -23.22 -2.78
C PRO A 348 8.63 -23.08 -1.27
N LEU A 349 9.10 -24.16 -0.68
CA LEU A 349 9.72 -24.19 0.64
C LEU A 349 11.24 -24.15 0.48
N PHE A 350 11.97 -23.77 1.52
CA PHE A 350 13.44 -23.68 1.52
C PHE A 350 14.10 -25.00 1.12
N THR A 351 13.41 -26.13 1.33
CA THR A 351 13.86 -27.46 0.92
C THR A 351 14.04 -27.62 -0.59
N ASP A 352 13.45 -26.74 -1.40
CA ASP A 352 13.60 -26.68 -2.85
C ASP A 352 15.06 -26.52 -3.29
N GLN A 353 15.89 -25.83 -2.48
CA GLN A 353 17.31 -25.64 -2.77
C GLN A 353 18.12 -26.95 -2.83
N TYR A 354 17.64 -27.99 -2.13
CA TYR A 354 18.24 -29.33 -2.13
C TYR A 354 17.63 -30.24 -3.19
N SER A 355 16.66 -29.71 -3.95
CA SER A 355 16.01 -30.40 -5.04
C SER A 355 16.63 -29.99 -6.39
N GLY A 356 16.33 -30.75 -7.44
CA GLY A 356 16.63 -30.33 -8.80
C GLY A 356 15.44 -29.58 -9.41
N LEU A 357 15.60 -29.09 -10.65
CA LEU A 357 14.51 -28.50 -11.42
C LEU A 357 13.25 -29.38 -11.42
N ASP A 358 12.10 -28.74 -11.56
CA ASP A 358 10.82 -29.43 -11.76
C ASP A 358 10.91 -30.41 -12.94
N GLU A 359 10.37 -31.61 -12.77
CA GLU A 359 10.52 -32.71 -13.74
C GLU A 359 9.77 -32.42 -15.05
N ASP A 360 8.61 -31.75 -14.96
CA ASP A 360 7.73 -31.48 -16.09
C ASP A 360 7.98 -30.10 -16.69
N THR A 361 8.25 -29.10 -15.84
CA THR A 361 8.36 -27.69 -16.22
C THR A 361 9.62 -27.05 -15.64
N PRO A 362 10.82 -27.41 -16.11
CA PRO A 362 12.09 -26.99 -15.49
C PRO A 362 12.39 -25.49 -15.61
N TYR A 363 11.81 -24.81 -16.62
CA TYR A 363 12.01 -23.39 -16.88
C TYR A 363 10.67 -22.69 -17.11
N LEU A 364 10.61 -21.42 -16.71
CA LEU A 364 9.48 -20.54 -16.95
C LEU A 364 9.89 -19.34 -17.80
N ASP A 365 9.01 -18.97 -18.73
CA ASP A 365 9.11 -17.72 -19.46
C ASP A 365 8.90 -16.53 -18.52
N ASP A 366 9.70 -15.48 -18.70
CA ASP A 366 9.51 -14.16 -18.09
C ASP A 366 8.61 -13.29 -18.99
N LYS A 367 8.24 -12.11 -18.50
CA LYS A 367 7.48 -11.13 -19.29
C LYS A 367 8.42 -10.44 -20.29
N PRO A 368 7.99 -10.21 -21.55
CA PRO A 368 8.76 -9.37 -22.47
C PRO A 368 8.82 -7.94 -21.93
N LYS A 369 10.03 -7.40 -21.81
CA LYS A 369 10.37 -6.04 -21.40
C LYS A 369 10.59 -5.22 -22.65
N TYR A 370 9.86 -4.12 -22.76
CA TYR A 370 9.87 -3.25 -23.93
C TYR A 370 10.55 -1.93 -23.59
N GLU A 371 11.49 -1.49 -24.43
CA GLU A 371 12.14 -0.19 -24.33
C GLU A 371 11.96 0.62 -25.62
N LYS A 372 12.01 1.94 -25.52
CA LYS A 372 11.89 2.86 -26.66
C LYS A 372 13.16 2.83 -27.50
N GLU A 373 13.06 2.39 -28.75
CA GLU A 373 14.11 2.52 -29.75
C GLU A 373 13.86 3.78 -30.59
N LYS A 374 14.61 4.85 -30.29
CA LYS A 374 14.37 6.18 -30.89
C LYS A 374 14.63 6.22 -32.39
N GLU A 375 15.62 5.47 -32.88
CA GLU A 375 16.00 5.45 -34.29
C GLU A 375 14.94 4.73 -35.14
N ALA A 376 14.38 3.64 -34.63
CA ALA A 376 13.32 2.90 -35.31
C ALA A 376 11.91 3.44 -35.03
N GLY A 377 11.75 4.37 -34.09
CA GLY A 377 10.46 4.96 -33.73
C GLY A 377 9.48 3.98 -33.10
N LYS A 378 9.97 2.87 -32.52
CA LYS A 378 9.14 1.76 -32.01
C LYS A 378 9.63 1.24 -30.65
N TYR A 379 8.83 0.41 -30.01
CA TYR A 379 9.23 -0.34 -28.82
C TYR A 379 9.82 -1.70 -29.20
N ILE A 380 11.00 -2.04 -28.68
CA ILE A 380 11.66 -3.34 -28.91
C ILE A 380 11.75 -4.15 -27.61
N ILE A 381 11.76 -5.47 -27.76
CA ILE A 381 11.98 -6.39 -26.64
C ILE A 381 13.48 -6.43 -26.35
N VAL A 382 13.86 -6.16 -25.10
CA VAL A 382 15.28 -6.06 -24.68
C VAL A 382 15.75 -7.23 -23.82
N ASN A 383 14.85 -8.09 -23.35
CA ASN A 383 15.19 -9.26 -22.54
C ASN A 383 14.97 -10.57 -23.30
N ASP A 384 15.83 -11.56 -23.05
CA ASP A 384 15.55 -12.94 -23.39
C ASP A 384 14.57 -13.50 -22.36
N PHE A 385 13.30 -13.52 -22.74
CA PHE A 385 12.22 -13.89 -21.83
C PHE A 385 11.83 -15.37 -21.93
N LYS A 386 12.32 -16.11 -22.93
CA LYS A 386 11.95 -17.52 -23.09
C LYS A 386 12.84 -18.40 -22.21
N ASN A 387 12.25 -19.30 -21.42
CA ASN A 387 12.96 -20.12 -20.44
C ASN A 387 13.90 -19.31 -19.53
N ALA A 388 13.52 -18.07 -19.22
CA ALA A 388 14.40 -17.10 -18.56
C ALA A 388 14.69 -17.41 -17.09
N THR A 389 13.82 -18.17 -16.43
CA THR A 389 13.94 -18.48 -15.00
C THR A 389 13.80 -19.98 -14.74
N GLN A 390 14.57 -20.49 -13.78
CA GLN A 390 14.41 -21.85 -13.29
C GLN A 390 13.10 -21.95 -12.49
N ASN A 391 12.33 -23.01 -12.73
CA ASN A 391 11.14 -23.29 -11.93
C ASN A 391 11.53 -24.04 -10.66
N TYR A 392 10.85 -23.75 -9.56
CA TYR A 392 10.98 -24.53 -8.34
C TYR A 392 10.34 -25.91 -8.53
N ASN A 393 10.83 -26.90 -7.80
CA ASN A 393 10.29 -28.24 -7.83
C ASN A 393 8.92 -28.27 -7.16
N SER A 394 7.87 -28.65 -7.90
CA SER A 394 6.51 -28.73 -7.37
C SER A 394 6.36 -29.63 -6.13
N LYS A 395 7.23 -30.65 -5.96
CA LYS A 395 7.25 -31.53 -4.78
C LYS A 395 7.76 -30.85 -3.52
N HIS A 396 8.46 -29.72 -3.67
CA HIS A 396 8.96 -28.88 -2.58
C HIS A 396 8.14 -27.59 -2.42
N ALA A 397 6.91 -27.55 -2.93
CA ALA A 397 6.00 -26.42 -2.80
C ALA A 397 4.81 -26.74 -1.89
N SER A 398 4.27 -25.71 -1.24
CA SER A 398 3.12 -25.84 -0.33
C SER A 398 2.18 -24.65 -0.41
N PHE A 399 0.95 -24.86 0.02
CA PHE A 399 0.02 -23.78 0.32
C PHE A 399 0.52 -22.98 1.53
N LEU A 400 0.44 -21.65 1.44
CA LEU A 400 0.95 -20.68 2.42
C LEU A 400 2.41 -20.97 2.84
N PRO A 401 3.37 -20.89 1.91
CA PRO A 401 4.76 -21.26 2.21
C PRO A 401 5.39 -20.27 3.19
N ARG A 402 5.50 -20.66 4.48
CA ARG A 402 6.07 -19.80 5.53
C ARG A 402 7.58 -19.87 5.66
N MET A 403 8.18 -20.97 5.19
CA MET A 403 9.63 -21.21 5.20
C MET A 403 10.11 -21.39 3.77
N TRP A 404 10.09 -20.32 2.97
CA TRP A 404 10.37 -20.36 1.53
C TRP A 404 11.79 -19.92 1.17
N SER A 405 12.45 -19.15 2.04
CA SER A 405 13.73 -18.50 1.75
C SER A 405 14.92 -19.45 1.92
N PRO A 406 15.71 -19.73 0.87
CA PRO A 406 16.92 -20.55 0.99
C PRO A 406 17.96 -19.93 1.94
N GLU A 407 18.12 -18.61 1.91
CA GLU A 407 19.06 -17.85 2.77
C GLU A 407 18.79 -18.00 4.27
N HIS A 408 17.58 -18.43 4.66
CA HIS A 408 17.17 -18.60 6.04
C HIS A 408 17.01 -20.09 6.42
N ALA A 409 17.55 -20.99 5.60
CA ALA A 409 17.40 -22.44 5.78
C ALA A 409 17.90 -22.94 7.13
N GLU A 410 19.05 -22.46 7.60
CA GLU A 410 19.58 -22.79 8.93
C GLU A 410 18.55 -22.52 10.04
N ASN A 411 17.98 -21.31 10.04
CA ASN A 411 16.94 -20.94 11.00
C ASN A 411 15.72 -21.87 10.88
N TYR A 412 15.30 -22.21 9.66
CA TYR A 412 14.17 -23.12 9.45
C TYR A 412 14.46 -24.54 9.92
N LEU A 413 15.68 -25.04 9.73
CA LEU A 413 16.13 -26.33 10.24
C LEU A 413 16.17 -26.32 11.77
N SER A 414 16.52 -25.20 12.41
CA SER A 414 16.48 -25.09 13.87
C SER A 414 15.07 -25.33 14.46
N TYR A 415 14.02 -24.94 13.73
CA TYR A 415 12.62 -25.14 14.13
C TYR A 415 12.04 -26.50 13.69
N SER A 416 12.46 -27.02 12.53
CA SER A 416 11.87 -28.21 11.91
C SER A 416 12.68 -29.49 12.09
N GLY A 417 13.92 -29.38 12.56
CA GLY A 417 14.91 -30.45 12.58
C GLY A 417 15.53 -30.71 11.21
N PHE A 418 16.46 -31.67 11.17
CA PHE A 418 17.09 -32.09 9.92
C PHE A 418 16.09 -32.69 8.93
N LEU A 419 16.34 -32.47 7.63
CA LEU A 419 15.49 -33.00 6.58
C LEU A 419 15.64 -34.51 6.43
N ASN A 420 14.55 -35.18 6.06
CA ASN A 420 14.57 -36.58 5.68
C ASN A 420 14.99 -36.73 4.21
N PHE A 421 16.07 -37.48 3.95
CA PHE A 421 16.55 -37.76 2.59
C PHE A 421 16.79 -39.26 2.35
N LYS A 422 16.64 -39.66 1.08
CA LYS A 422 16.83 -41.03 0.58
C LYS A 422 17.60 -41.01 -0.74
N VAL A 423 18.38 -42.06 -0.96
CA VAL A 423 19.04 -42.30 -2.26
C VAL A 423 17.95 -42.49 -3.32
N LYS A 424 18.05 -41.79 -4.47
CA LYS A 424 17.10 -42.00 -5.58
C LYS A 424 17.23 -43.45 -6.08
N PRO A 425 16.13 -44.13 -6.48
CA PRO A 425 16.16 -45.54 -6.87
C PRO A 425 17.24 -45.92 -7.89
N LYS A 426 17.51 -45.04 -8.86
CA LYS A 426 18.55 -45.22 -9.89
C LYS A 426 20.00 -45.27 -9.36
N TYR A 427 20.25 -44.77 -8.15
CA TYR A 427 21.58 -44.72 -7.53
C TYR A 427 21.75 -45.72 -6.38
N ILE A 428 20.73 -46.54 -6.07
CA ILE A 428 20.79 -47.49 -4.95
C ILE A 428 21.87 -48.56 -5.19
N SER A 429 22.13 -48.93 -6.45
CA SER A 429 23.18 -49.90 -6.81
C SER A 429 24.59 -49.31 -6.76
N GLU A 430 24.75 -48.01 -6.53
CA GLU A 430 26.05 -47.35 -6.40
C GLU A 430 26.48 -47.32 -4.93
N ASN A 431 27.38 -48.23 -4.56
CA ASN A 431 27.85 -48.38 -3.18
C ASN A 431 28.47 -47.08 -2.62
N SER A 432 29.22 -46.35 -3.44
CA SER A 432 29.85 -45.08 -3.05
C SER A 432 28.83 -44.03 -2.58
N ILE A 433 27.72 -43.86 -3.30
CA ILE A 433 26.67 -42.89 -2.96
C ILE A 433 25.95 -43.33 -1.68
N THR A 434 25.66 -44.64 -1.57
CA THR A 434 24.95 -45.19 -0.42
C THR A 434 25.78 -45.09 0.85
N GLU A 435 27.09 -45.33 0.77
CA GLU A 435 28.04 -45.16 1.88
C GLU A 435 28.12 -43.70 2.35
N ILE A 436 28.25 -42.73 1.43
CA ILE A 436 28.28 -41.29 1.77
C ILE A 436 27.01 -40.87 2.52
N ILE A 437 25.84 -41.29 2.03
CA ILE A 437 24.55 -40.93 2.64
C ILE A 437 24.39 -41.57 4.03
N ASN A 438 24.86 -42.79 4.22
CA ASN A 438 24.83 -43.46 5.52
C ASN A 438 25.81 -42.83 6.50
N ASP A 439 27.04 -42.50 6.07
CA ASP A 439 28.02 -41.78 6.88
C ASP A 439 27.48 -40.42 7.35
N PHE A 440 26.85 -39.66 6.44
CA PHE A 440 26.25 -38.38 6.78
C PHE A 440 25.12 -38.51 7.81
N LYS A 441 24.27 -39.55 7.70
CA LYS A 441 23.24 -39.85 8.72
C LYS A 441 23.84 -40.19 10.07
N VAL A 442 24.94 -40.93 10.11
CA VAL A 442 25.65 -41.27 11.35
C VAL A 442 26.24 -40.00 11.98
N LYS A 443 26.83 -39.10 11.18
CA LYS A 443 27.35 -37.81 11.66
C LYS A 443 26.27 -36.92 12.26
N ILE A 444 25.08 -36.88 11.65
CA ILE A 444 23.92 -36.17 12.22
C ILE A 444 23.51 -36.78 13.58
N GLN A 445 23.46 -38.10 13.70
CA GLN A 445 23.11 -38.78 14.97
C GLN A 445 24.18 -38.63 16.06
N ALA A 446 25.43 -38.38 15.66
CA ALA A 446 26.55 -38.17 16.56
C ALA A 446 26.76 -36.69 16.94
N ASP A 447 25.81 -35.81 16.60
CA ASP A 447 25.89 -34.35 16.80
C ASP A 447 27.15 -33.71 16.18
N GLN A 448 27.63 -34.27 15.06
CA GLN A 448 28.81 -33.78 14.33
C GLN A 448 28.46 -32.86 13.15
N VAL A 449 27.16 -32.70 12.86
CA VAL A 449 26.61 -31.79 11.84
C VAL A 449 25.64 -30.89 12.57
N ASP A 450 25.85 -29.58 12.49
CA ASP A 450 24.92 -28.57 12.95
C ASP A 450 24.07 -28.06 11.78
N TYR A 451 23.15 -27.13 12.05
CA TYR A 451 22.26 -26.59 11.03
C TYR A 451 22.99 -25.70 10.01
N GLU A 452 24.12 -25.10 10.39
CA GLU A 452 24.95 -24.24 9.53
C GLU A 452 25.77 -25.09 8.53
N THR A 453 26.14 -26.31 8.93
CA THR A 453 26.89 -27.25 8.09
C THR A 453 26.00 -28.25 7.33
N PHE A 454 24.68 -28.12 7.42
CA PHE A 454 23.70 -28.95 6.72
C PHE A 454 23.51 -28.49 5.25
N HIS A 455 24.50 -28.76 4.40
CA HIS A 455 24.50 -28.42 2.98
C HIS A 455 24.86 -29.60 2.07
#